data_AF-Q4KYH5-F1
#
_entry.id   AF-Q4KYH5-F1
#
_cell.length_a   1.000
_cell.length_b   1.000
_cell.length_c   1.000
_cell.angle_alpha   90.00
_cell.angle_beta   90.00
_cell.angle_gamma   90.00
#
_symmetry.space_group_name_H-M   'P 1'
#
loop_
_entity.id
_entity.type
_entity.pdbx_description
1 polymer ?
#
loop_
_entity_poly.entity_id
_entity_poly.type
_entity_poly.pdbx_seq_one_letter_code
_entity_poly.pdbx_strand_id
1 'polypeptide(L)' 'MPQLNPNPWFSIMIMSWMTFSLILQPKVLSFTPTNIPTNKTHTITKNSPWTWPWP' A
#
# COMPACT_ATOMS: atom_id res chain seq x y z
N MET A 1 -38.76 10.78 -8.85
CA MET A 1 -37.83 9.66 -9.05
C MET A 1 -37.56 8.99 -7.69
N PRO A 2 -37.60 7.66 -7.57
CA PRO A 2 -37.51 6.94 -6.28
C PRO A 2 -36.16 7.14 -5.54
N GLN A 3 -35.09 7.45 -6.28
CA GLN A 3 -33.77 7.77 -5.71
C GLN A 3 -33.73 9.08 -4.90
N LEU A 4 -34.68 10.00 -5.12
CA LEU A 4 -34.76 11.27 -4.40
C LEU A 4 -35.43 11.14 -3.01
N ASN A 5 -35.92 9.94 -2.66
CA ASN A 5 -36.47 9.69 -1.33
C ASN A 5 -35.30 9.61 -0.33
N PRO A 6 -35.22 10.49 0.69
CA PRO A 6 -34.14 10.49 1.69
C PRO A 6 -34.20 9.29 2.66
N ASN A 7 -35.38 8.68 2.84
CA ASN A 7 -35.64 7.70 3.90
C ASN A 7 -34.71 6.46 3.88
N PRO A 8 -34.36 5.84 2.74
CA PRO A 8 -33.50 4.66 2.75
C PRO A 8 -31.98 4.97 2.69
N TRP A 9 -31.57 6.24 2.50
CA TRP A 9 -30.17 6.57 2.20
C TRP A 9 -29.19 6.17 3.30
N PHE A 10 -29.55 6.41 4.56
CA PHE A 10 -28.69 6.10 5.69
C PHE A 10 -28.43 4.59 5.82
N SER A 11 -29.47 3.77 5.67
CA SER A 11 -29.36 2.32 5.71
C SER A 11 -28.57 1.76 4.52
N ILE A 12 -28.78 2.32 3.32
CA ILE A 12 -28.03 1.95 2.11
C ILE A 12 -26.54 2.28 2.30
N MET A 13 -26.23 3.46 2.82
CA MET A 13 -24.86 3.89 3.10
C MET A 13 -24.18 2.88 4.05
N ILE A 14 -24.77 2.60 5.21
CA ILE A 14 -24.18 1.66 6.19
C ILE A 14 -23.98 0.27 5.59
N MET A 15 -24.99 -0.26 4.89
CA MET A 15 -24.91 -1.59 4.28
C MET A 15 -23.80 -1.65 3.21
N SER A 16 -23.68 -0.60 2.40
CA SER A 16 -22.62 -0.50 1.39
C SER A 16 -21.23 -0.46 2.04
N TRP A 17 -21.04 0.35 3.09
CA TRP A 17 -19.76 0.45 3.80
C TRP A 17 -19.38 -0.86 4.48
N MET A 18 -20.34 -1.53 5.12
CA MET A 18 -20.11 -2.85 5.73
C MET A 18 -19.69 -3.88 4.68
N THR A 19 -20.39 -3.91 3.55
CA THR A 19 -20.08 -4.84 2.44
C THR A 19 -18.68 -4.58 1.88
N PHE A 20 -18.32 -3.33 1.63
CA PHE A 20 -16.98 -2.98 1.15
C PHE A 20 -15.89 -3.34 2.16
N SER A 21 -16.10 -3.05 3.45
CA SER A 21 -15.13 -3.37 4.50
C SER A 21 -14.86 -4.88 4.57
N LEU A 22 -15.93 -5.68 4.60
CA LEU A 22 -15.83 -7.14 4.68
C LEU A 22 -15.16 -7.78 3.45
N ILE A 23 -15.36 -7.20 2.26
CA ILE A 23 -14.80 -7.74 1.01
C ILE A 23 -13.35 -7.25 0.78
N LEU A 24 -13.05 -5.98 1.07
CA LEU A 24 -11.74 -5.39 0.80
C LEU A 24 -10.67 -5.88 1.76
N GLN A 25 -11.00 -6.02 3.06
CA GLN A 25 -10.03 -6.40 4.09
C GLN A 25 -9.25 -7.71 3.80
N PRO A 26 -9.89 -8.85 3.47
CA PRO A 26 -9.16 -10.09 3.18
C PRO A 26 -8.33 -10.01 1.88
N LYS A 27 -8.75 -9.18 0.91
CA LYS A 27 -8.03 -8.99 -0.35
C LYS A 27 -6.77 -8.15 -0.18
N VAL A 28 -6.81 -7.14 0.69
CA VAL A 28 -5.64 -6.30 0.96
C VAL A 28 -4.62 -7.05 1.82
N LEU A 29 -5.07 -7.80 2.83
CA LEU A 29 -4.18 -8.57 3.71
C LEU A 29 -3.44 -9.71 3.00
N SER A 30 -4.01 -10.27 1.94
CA SER A 30 -3.39 -11.33 1.13
C SER A 30 -2.41 -10.80 0.06
N PHE A 31 -2.11 -9.49 0.06
CA PHE A 31 -1.20 -8.90 -0.91
C PHE A 31 0.25 -9.32 -0.65
N THR A 32 0.88 -9.94 -1.66
CA THR A 32 2.30 -10.30 -1.64
C THR A 32 3.10 -9.26 -2.45
N PRO A 33 3.99 -8.47 -1.83
CA PRO A 33 4.77 -7.47 -2.54
C PRO A 33 5.81 -8.14 -3.45
N THR A 34 5.87 -7.73 -4.72
CA THR A 34 6.81 -8.26 -5.73
C THR A 34 8.24 -7.74 -5.58
N ASN A 35 8.44 -6.62 -4.89
CA ASN A 35 9.75 -6.07 -4.57
C ASN A 35 9.96 -6.10 -3.06
N ILE A 36 10.47 -7.22 -2.55
CA ILE A 36 10.81 -7.33 -1.13
C ILE A 36 11.95 -6.35 -0.87
N PRO A 37 11.83 -5.40 0.08
CA PRO A 37 12.93 -4.55 0.45
C PRO A 37 14.04 -5.43 1.04
N THR A 38 15.03 -5.78 0.22
CA THR A 38 16.24 -6.46 0.70
C THR A 38 16.99 -5.50 1.62
N ASN A 39 17.08 -5.87 2.89
CA ASN A 39 17.97 -5.22 3.84
C ASN A 39 19.40 -5.58 3.46
N LYS A 40 19.98 -4.85 2.49
CA LYS A 40 21.38 -5.00 2.13
C LYS A 40 22.17 -4.56 3.36
N THR A 41 22.91 -5.48 3.97
CA THR A 41 23.90 -5.12 4.97
C THR A 41 24.77 -4.01 4.39
N HIS A 42 24.88 -2.90 5.10
CA HIS A 42 25.88 -1.88 4.80
C HIS A 42 27.24 -2.53 4.99
N THR A 43 27.77 -3.16 3.94
CA THR A 43 29.20 -3.40 3.86
C THR A 43 29.82 -2.02 3.95
N ILE A 44 30.66 -1.78 4.95
CA ILE A 44 31.50 -0.58 5.01
C ILE A 44 32.23 -0.56 3.67
N THR A 45 31.75 0.27 2.74
CA THR A 45 32.45 0.54 1.51
C THR A 45 33.76 1.11 1.99
N LYS A 46 34.84 0.34 1.87
CA LYS A 46 36.17 0.90 2.02
C LYS A 46 36.27 1.90 0.87
N ASN A 47 35.94 3.15 1.15
CA ASN A 47 36.21 4.27 0.27
C ASN A 47 37.72 4.30 0.13
N SER A 48 38.26 3.53 -0.80
CA SER A 48 39.57 3.82 -1.37
C SER A 48 39.36 5.16 -2.07
N PRO A 49 39.93 6.26 -1.56
CA PRO A 49 39.92 7.50 -2.30
C PRO A 49 40.58 7.19 -3.65
N TRP A 50 39.87 7.46 -4.73
CA TRP A 50 40.40 7.30 -6.07
C TRP A 50 41.61 8.23 -6.21
N THR A 51 42.80 7.68 -6.06
CA THR A 51 44.05 8.42 -6.25
C THR A 51 44.14 8.72 -7.75
N TRP A 52 43.87 9.97 -8.11
CA TRP A 52 43.95 10.45 -9.48
C TRP A 52 45.33 10.09 -10.06
N PRO A 53 45.41 9.37 -11.20
CA PRO A 53 46.65 8.74 -11.63
C PRO A 53 47.57 9.67 -12.44
N TRP A 54 47.40 11.00 -12.36
CA TRP A 54 48.22 11.94 -13.13
C TRP A 54 49.17 12.72 -12.20
N PRO A 55 50.44 12.89 -12.61
CA PRO A 55 51.47 13.61 -11.85
C PRO A 55 51.21 15.12 -11.76
#